data_AF-A0AAW2U6G3-F1
#
_entry.id   AF-A0AAW2U6G3-F1
#
_cell.length_a   1.000
_cell.length_b   1.000
_cell.length_c   1.000
_cell.angle_alpha   90.00
_cell.angle_beta   90.00
_cell.angle_gamma   90.00
#
_symmetry.space_group_name_H-M   'P 1'
#
loop_
_entity.id
_entity.type
_entity.pdbx_description
1 polymer ?
#
loop_
_entity_poly.entity_id
_entity_poly.type
_entity_poly.pdbx_seq_one_letter_code
_entity_poly.pdbx_strand_id
1 'polypeptide(L)'
;MAPLLLLLLLLLLQFLFLIGLPCQISADQTAKTYIVRVDSSAKPSVFPTHYHWYTAQFTEPTTILHVYDTVFHGFSAVLTPSQAASVIQHPSVLAAFEDRRRHLHTTRSPQFLGLRNQHGLWSESDYGSDVIIGVFDTGIWPERRSFSDLNLGPVPKRWRGTCETGVNFSIKNCNRKIIGARFFSKGHEAGAASGFGGINETIEFKSPRDADGHGTHTASTAAGRHAFRASMEGYAPGIAKGVAPKARLAIYKVCWKNAGCFDSDILAAFDAAANDGVDIISISIGGSDGISSPYYLDPIAIGAYGARLEGNFRLFLSWKRGAQRVVSDKSRSLAHHRRRRYN
;
A
#
# COMPACT_ATOMS: atom_id res chain seq x y z
N MET A 1 -52.53 54.03 35.76
CA MET A 1 -52.64 53.04 34.66
C MET A 1 -51.96 53.50 33.36
N ALA A 2 -51.97 54.79 33.01
CA ALA A 2 -51.33 55.32 31.80
C ALA A 2 -49.80 55.07 31.64
N PRO A 3 -48.94 55.15 32.67
CA PRO A 3 -47.48 55.01 32.47
C PRO A 3 -47.04 53.57 32.20
N LEU A 4 -47.79 52.58 32.70
CA LEU A 4 -47.50 51.16 32.49
C LEU A 4 -47.80 50.73 31.04
N LEU A 5 -48.85 51.30 30.45
CA LEU A 5 -49.26 51.02 29.08
C LEU A 5 -48.25 51.58 28.06
N LEU A 6 -47.72 52.78 28.32
CA LEU A 6 -46.70 53.41 27.48
C LEU A 6 -45.37 52.64 27.50
N LEU A 7 -44.98 52.14 28.69
CA LEU A 7 -43.79 51.30 28.84
C LEU A 7 -43.94 49.97 28.08
N LEU A 8 -45.12 49.35 28.14
CA LEU A 8 -45.40 48.12 27.40
C LEU A 8 -45.36 48.33 25.88
N LEU A 9 -45.90 49.46 25.39
CA LEU A 9 -45.88 49.79 23.96
C LEU A 9 -44.45 50.04 23.45
N LEU A 10 -43.61 50.72 24.23
CA LEU A 10 -42.21 50.98 23.90
C LEU A 10 -41.40 49.67 23.88
N LEU A 11 -41.64 48.76 24.83
CA LEU A 11 -41.02 47.44 24.86
C LEU A 11 -41.45 46.59 23.65
N LEU A 12 -42.72 46.65 23.25
CA LEU A 12 -43.24 45.96 22.05
C LEU A 12 -42.62 46.51 20.75
N LEU A 13 -42.48 47.83 20.63
CA LEU A 13 -41.83 48.47 19.48
C LEU A 13 -40.34 48.12 19.39
N GLN A 14 -39.63 48.06 20.51
CA GLN A 14 -38.23 47.60 20.55
C GLN A 14 -38.11 46.12 20.18
N PHE A 15 -39.06 45.29 20.61
CA PHE A 15 -39.09 43.87 20.28
C PHE A 15 -39.36 43.65 18.77
N LEU A 16 -40.28 44.41 18.18
CA LEU A 16 -40.56 44.38 16.73
C LEU A 16 -39.37 44.87 15.89
N PHE A 17 -38.59 45.84 16.38
CA PHE A 17 -37.39 46.33 15.68
C PHE A 17 -36.23 45.30 15.71
N LEU A 18 -36.14 44.49 16.77
CA LEU A 18 -35.12 43.43 16.91
C LEU A 18 -35.39 42.19 16.05
N ILE A 19 -36.65 41.93 15.67
CA ILE A 19 -37.03 40.79 14.81
C ILE A 19 -36.85 41.12 13.33
N GLY A 20 -36.72 42.40 12.97
CA GLY A 20 -36.67 42.89 11.58
C GLY A 20 -35.28 42.98 10.95
N LEU A 21 -34.18 42.74 11.68
CA LEU A 21 -32.85 42.71 11.04
C LEU A 21 -32.65 41.36 10.34
N PRO A 22 -32.51 41.32 9.00
CA PRO A 22 -32.09 40.11 8.32
C PRO A 22 -30.64 39.83 8.76
N CYS A 23 -30.45 38.73 9.48
CA CYS A 23 -29.12 38.18 9.72
C CYS A 23 -28.54 37.78 8.36
N GLN A 24 -27.70 38.63 7.76
CA GLN A 24 -26.91 38.25 6.61
C GLN A 24 -25.83 37.28 7.09
N ILE A 25 -26.16 35.99 7.13
CA ILE A 25 -25.18 34.93 7.22
C ILE A 25 -24.40 34.97 5.91
N SER A 26 -23.23 35.62 5.92
CA SER A 26 -22.29 35.54 4.81
C SER A 26 -21.83 34.09 4.72
N ALA A 27 -22.43 33.32 3.80
CA ALA A 27 -22.02 31.96 3.52
C ALA A 27 -20.61 32.01 2.93
N ASP A 28 -19.65 31.35 3.58
CA ASP A 28 -18.26 31.23 3.11
C ASP A 28 -18.25 30.80 1.63
N GLN A 29 -17.82 31.71 0.74
CA GLN A 29 -17.73 31.48 -0.70
C GLN A 29 -16.29 31.16 -1.15
N THR A 30 -15.39 30.80 -0.23
CA THR A 30 -14.04 30.39 -0.64
C THR A 30 -14.08 29.19 -1.57
N ALA A 31 -13.33 29.28 -2.67
CA ALA A 31 -13.24 28.21 -3.64
C ALA A 31 -12.51 27.00 -3.03
N LYS A 32 -13.10 25.82 -3.17
CA LYS A 32 -12.55 24.55 -2.70
C LYS A 32 -12.62 23.51 -3.81
N THR A 33 -11.85 22.44 -3.69
CA THR A 33 -11.98 21.32 -4.62
C THR A 33 -13.17 20.45 -4.25
N TYR A 34 -14.00 20.12 -5.24
CA TYR A 34 -15.11 19.19 -5.12
C TYR A 34 -14.92 18.03 -6.10
N ILE A 35 -15.44 16.87 -5.71
CA ILE A 35 -15.58 15.69 -6.56
C ILE A 35 -17.06 15.53 -6.87
N VAL A 36 -17.41 15.57 -8.15
CA VAL A 36 -18.76 15.50 -8.68
C VAL A 36 -18.95 14.14 -9.34
N ARG A 37 -19.93 13.37 -8.86
CA ARG A 37 -20.34 12.10 -9.43
C ARG A 37 -21.49 12.33 -10.40
N VAL A 38 -21.35 11.84 -11.63
CA VAL A 38 -22.32 12.03 -12.71
C VAL A 38 -22.81 10.66 -13.18
N ASP A 39 -24.10 10.57 -13.52
CA ASP A 39 -24.65 9.43 -14.21
C ASP A 39 -24.04 9.31 -15.60
N SER A 40 -23.19 8.32 -15.78
CA SER A 40 -22.54 8.04 -17.06
C SER A 40 -23.51 7.73 -18.20
N SER A 41 -24.70 7.19 -17.89
CA SER A 41 -25.69 6.81 -18.90
C SER A 41 -26.43 8.01 -19.48
N ALA A 42 -26.44 9.14 -18.76
CA ALA A 42 -27.10 10.37 -19.18
C ALA A 42 -26.30 11.19 -20.19
N LYS A 43 -25.14 10.70 -20.68
CA LYS A 43 -24.30 11.40 -21.66
C LYS A 43 -25.06 11.60 -22.97
N PRO A 44 -25.30 12.84 -23.42
CA PRO A 44 -25.89 13.09 -24.73
C PRO A 44 -25.05 12.50 -25.87
N SER A 45 -25.72 11.99 -26.91
CA SER A 45 -25.07 11.39 -28.08
C SER A 45 -24.25 12.39 -28.89
N VAL A 46 -24.58 13.68 -28.82
CA VAL A 46 -23.83 14.77 -29.49
C VAL A 46 -22.39 14.89 -28.99
N PHE A 47 -22.09 14.47 -27.76
CA PHE A 47 -20.74 14.52 -27.22
C PHE A 47 -19.98 13.21 -27.51
N PRO A 48 -18.77 13.27 -28.11
CA PRO A 48 -18.03 12.07 -28.48
C PRO A 48 -17.55 11.29 -27.25
N THR A 49 -17.20 11.97 -26.15
CA THR A 49 -16.78 11.32 -24.88
C THR A 49 -17.37 12.04 -23.67
N HIS A 50 -17.34 11.38 -22.50
CA HIS A 50 -17.74 12.01 -21.23
C HIS A 50 -16.89 13.23 -20.90
N TYR A 51 -15.60 13.23 -21.27
CA TYR A 51 -14.75 14.42 -21.17
C TYR A 51 -15.38 15.61 -21.87
N HIS A 52 -15.70 15.49 -23.17
CA HIS A 52 -16.29 16.58 -23.95
C HIS A 52 -17.64 17.04 -23.40
N TRP A 53 -18.46 16.10 -22.92
CA TRP A 53 -19.73 16.44 -22.28
C TRP A 53 -19.51 17.26 -21.00
N TYR A 54 -18.66 16.78 -20.09
CA TYR A 54 -18.44 17.46 -18.82
C TYR A 54 -17.77 18.82 -19.00
N THR A 55 -16.79 18.88 -19.91
CA THR A 55 -16.09 20.13 -20.22
C THR A 55 -16.91 21.14 -21.02
N ALA A 56 -18.04 20.74 -21.60
CA ALA A 56 -18.96 21.68 -22.24
C ALA A 56 -20.08 22.11 -21.29
N GLN A 57 -20.53 21.20 -20.43
CA GLN A 57 -21.70 21.42 -19.57
C GLN A 57 -21.36 22.11 -18.25
N PHE A 58 -20.15 21.95 -17.71
CA PHE A 58 -19.83 22.34 -16.33
C PHE A 58 -18.66 23.32 -16.17
N THR A 59 -17.91 23.66 -17.22
CA THR A 59 -16.63 24.41 -17.14
C THR A 59 -16.73 25.91 -17.02
N GLU A 60 -17.90 26.51 -17.20
CA GLU A 60 -18.07 27.95 -17.02
C GLU A 60 -18.92 28.22 -15.78
N PRO A 61 -18.36 28.73 -14.65
CA PRO A 61 -17.01 29.30 -14.45
C PRO A 61 -16.08 28.37 -13.64
N THR A 62 -16.05 27.06 -13.93
CA THR A 62 -15.38 26.06 -13.08
C THR A 62 -14.15 25.43 -13.75
N THR A 63 -13.03 25.37 -13.02
CA THR A 63 -11.82 24.69 -13.51
C THR A 63 -11.88 23.20 -13.15
N ILE A 64 -12.10 22.34 -14.15
CA ILE A 64 -11.99 20.89 -13.99
C ILE A 64 -10.51 20.51 -13.79
N LEU A 65 -10.24 19.73 -12.76
CA LEU A 65 -8.93 19.19 -12.41
C LEU A 65 -8.72 17.80 -13.03
N HIS A 66 -9.72 16.93 -12.88
CA HIS A 66 -9.70 15.56 -13.42
C HIS A 66 -11.07 15.15 -13.94
N VAL A 67 -11.09 14.36 -15.01
CA VAL A 67 -12.28 13.64 -15.47
C VAL A 67 -12.09 12.16 -15.21
N TYR A 68 -13.15 11.51 -14.73
CA TYR A 68 -13.19 10.08 -14.43
C TYR A 68 -14.24 9.42 -15.32
N ASP A 69 -13.87 8.39 -16.07
CA ASP A 69 -14.74 7.74 -17.07
C ASP A 69 -14.74 6.21 -17.01
N THR A 70 -13.98 5.60 -16.09
CA THR A 70 -13.75 4.15 -16.06
C THR A 70 -14.29 3.47 -14.80
N VAL A 71 -13.77 3.82 -13.61
CA VAL A 71 -14.16 3.21 -12.32
C VAL A 71 -15.10 4.11 -11.53
N PHE A 72 -14.91 5.42 -11.69
CA PHE A 72 -15.77 6.47 -11.20
C PHE A 72 -16.18 7.29 -12.42
N HIS A 73 -17.42 7.79 -12.44
CA HIS A 73 -17.93 8.60 -13.54
C HIS A 73 -18.26 10.00 -13.03
N GLY A 74 -17.60 11.00 -13.60
CA GLY A 74 -17.75 12.40 -13.21
C GLY A 74 -16.43 13.15 -13.31
N PHE A 75 -16.25 14.18 -12.48
CA PHE A 75 -15.08 15.05 -12.54
C PHE A 75 -14.77 15.64 -11.17
N SER A 76 -13.55 16.15 -10.98
CA SER A 76 -13.21 17.05 -9.88
C SER A 76 -12.97 18.45 -10.40
N ALA A 77 -13.38 19.47 -9.64
CA ALA A 77 -13.26 20.87 -10.02
C ALA A 77 -13.09 21.78 -8.81
N VAL A 78 -12.52 22.96 -9.04
CA VAL A 78 -12.48 24.04 -8.03
C VAL A 78 -13.79 24.82 -8.11
N LEU A 79 -14.59 24.74 -7.04
CA LEU A 79 -15.93 25.33 -6.93
C LEU A 79 -16.07 26.11 -5.62
N THR A 80 -16.83 27.21 -5.65
CA THR A 80 -17.42 27.78 -4.43
C THR A 80 -18.56 26.87 -3.93
N PRO A 81 -18.94 26.93 -2.65
CA PRO A 81 -20.10 26.19 -2.15
C PRO A 81 -21.40 26.47 -2.91
N SER A 82 -21.63 27.71 -3.37
CA SER A 82 -22.78 28.04 -4.22
C SER A 82 -22.71 27.38 -5.60
N GLN A 83 -21.53 27.34 -6.23
CA GLN A 83 -21.34 26.61 -7.49
C GLN A 83 -21.55 25.11 -7.31
N ALA A 84 -21.01 24.51 -6.25
CA ALA A 84 -21.21 23.09 -5.95
C ALA A 84 -22.70 22.76 -5.70
N ALA A 85 -23.43 23.65 -5.01
CA ALA A 85 -24.86 23.54 -4.80
C ALA A 85 -25.69 23.74 -6.09
N SER A 86 -25.19 24.50 -7.06
CA SER A 86 -25.80 24.60 -8.39
C SER A 86 -25.55 23.35 -9.22
N VAL A 87 -24.31 22.83 -9.21
CA VAL A 87 -23.94 21.61 -9.94
C VAL A 87 -24.77 20.40 -9.50
N ILE A 88 -25.04 20.25 -8.20
CA ILE A 88 -25.85 19.12 -7.70
C ILE A 88 -27.32 19.17 -8.14
N GLN A 89 -27.84 20.31 -8.60
CA GLN A 89 -29.21 20.42 -9.12
C GLN A 89 -29.33 19.89 -10.55
N HIS A 90 -28.21 19.67 -11.25
CA HIS A 90 -28.25 19.15 -12.60
C HIS A 90 -28.77 17.69 -12.60
N PRO A 91 -29.75 17.31 -13.44
CA PRO A 91 -30.40 16.00 -13.40
C PRO A 91 -29.44 14.81 -13.53
N SER A 92 -28.33 15.00 -14.25
CA SER A 92 -27.31 13.98 -14.43
C SER A 92 -26.33 13.87 -13.26
N VAL A 93 -26.31 14.80 -12.31
CA VAL A 93 -25.39 14.79 -11.16
C VAL A 93 -26.01 13.98 -10.03
N LEU A 94 -25.29 12.94 -9.60
CA LEU A 94 -25.72 12.02 -8.56
C LEU A 94 -25.29 12.49 -7.16
N ALA A 95 -24.13 13.13 -7.06
CA ALA A 95 -23.60 13.67 -5.81
C ALA A 95 -22.46 14.66 -6.08
N ALA A 96 -22.26 15.61 -5.17
CA ALA A 96 -21.06 16.44 -5.09
C ALA A 96 -20.55 16.45 -3.65
N PHE A 97 -19.25 16.24 -3.44
CA PHE A 97 -18.64 16.27 -2.11
C PHE A 97 -17.29 16.98 -2.15
N GLU A 98 -17.02 17.77 -1.10
CA GLU A 98 -15.74 18.47 -0.92
C GLU A 98 -14.59 17.45 -0.85
N ASP A 99 -13.52 17.70 -1.62
CA ASP A 99 -12.31 16.90 -1.59
C ASP A 99 -11.61 17.07 -0.24
N ARG A 100 -11.05 15.98 0.28
CA ARG A 100 -10.46 15.95 1.61
C ARG A 100 -9.02 15.48 1.53
N ARG A 101 -8.12 16.32 2.03
CA ARG A 101 -6.75 15.89 2.31
C ARG A 101 -6.79 14.69 3.26
N ARG A 102 -6.20 13.57 2.83
CA ARG A 102 -5.96 12.39 3.67
C ARG A 102 -4.55 12.45 4.23
N HIS A 103 -4.37 11.95 5.45
CA HIS A 103 -3.06 11.86 6.10
C HIS A 103 -2.52 10.43 6.01
N LEU A 104 -1.21 10.29 5.75
CA LEU A 104 -0.54 8.99 5.76
C LEU A 104 -0.51 8.44 7.19
N HIS A 105 -1.11 7.27 7.41
CA HIS A 105 -1.21 6.63 8.73
C HIS A 105 -0.42 5.32 8.75
N THR A 106 0.91 5.37 8.80
CA THR A 106 1.76 4.15 8.78
C THR A 106 1.84 3.44 10.14
N THR A 107 1.68 4.16 11.25
CA THR A 107 1.63 3.59 12.62
C THR A 107 0.29 2.99 13.00
N ARG A 108 -0.73 3.11 12.14
CA ARG A 108 -2.11 2.68 12.42
C ARG A 108 -2.61 1.56 11.50
N SER A 109 -1.85 1.17 10.48
CA SER A 109 -2.28 0.16 9.50
C SER A 109 -2.79 -1.13 10.14
N PRO A 110 -2.13 -1.72 11.17
CA PRO A 110 -2.67 -2.91 11.82
C PRO A 110 -4.02 -2.67 12.50
N GLN A 111 -4.17 -1.55 13.21
CA GLN A 111 -5.43 -1.20 13.88
C GLN A 111 -6.53 -0.89 12.86
N PHE A 112 -6.20 -0.30 11.72
CA PHE A 112 -7.12 -0.06 10.61
C PHE A 112 -7.64 -1.39 10.04
N LEU A 113 -6.77 -2.41 9.92
CA LEU A 113 -7.15 -3.77 9.52
C LEU A 113 -7.87 -4.57 10.63
N GLY A 114 -8.18 -3.94 11.76
CA GLY A 114 -8.84 -4.60 12.89
C GLY A 114 -7.93 -5.49 13.73
N LEU A 115 -6.61 -5.50 13.49
CA LEU A 115 -5.64 -6.23 14.32
C LEU A 115 -5.47 -5.49 15.65
N ARG A 116 -6.02 -6.08 16.72
CA ARG A 116 -6.05 -5.53 18.07
C ARG A 116 -5.25 -6.42 19.01
N ASN A 117 -4.60 -5.81 20.00
CA ASN A 117 -3.91 -6.57 21.03
C ASN A 117 -4.94 -7.42 21.82
N GLN A 118 -4.55 -8.63 22.21
CA GLN A 118 -5.31 -9.53 23.10
C GLN A 118 -6.66 -10.04 22.56
N HIS A 119 -7.00 -9.74 21.29
CA HIS A 119 -8.22 -10.24 20.64
C HIS A 119 -7.98 -10.59 19.17
N GLY A 120 -8.75 -11.55 18.64
CA GLY A 120 -8.73 -11.95 17.23
C GLY A 120 -7.40 -12.55 16.76
N LEU A 121 -7.13 -12.42 15.45
CA LEU A 121 -6.05 -13.11 14.75
C LEU A 121 -4.67 -13.00 15.40
N TRP A 122 -4.33 -11.87 16.04
CA TRP A 122 -3.05 -11.72 16.73
C TRP A 122 -2.91 -12.60 17.97
N SER A 123 -3.98 -12.81 18.72
CA SER A 123 -3.90 -13.66 19.91
C SER A 123 -3.97 -15.14 19.53
N GLU A 124 -4.79 -15.47 18.53
CA GLU A 124 -4.94 -16.84 18.00
C GLU A 124 -3.66 -17.35 17.33
N SER A 125 -2.89 -16.48 16.67
CA SER A 125 -1.64 -16.84 15.99
C SER A 125 -0.37 -16.63 16.83
N ASP A 126 -0.52 -16.27 18.12
CA ASP A 126 0.56 -15.76 18.96
C ASP A 126 1.44 -14.72 18.24
N TYR A 127 0.80 -13.76 17.57
CA TYR A 127 1.42 -12.69 16.80
C TYR A 127 2.43 -13.20 15.74
N GLY A 128 2.29 -14.46 15.30
CA GLY A 128 3.14 -15.14 14.33
C GLY A 128 4.45 -15.71 14.90
N SER A 129 4.56 -15.99 16.20
CA SER A 129 5.84 -16.31 16.88
C SER A 129 6.66 -17.49 16.33
N ASP A 130 6.02 -18.45 15.67
CA ASP A 130 6.64 -19.61 15.02
C ASP A 130 6.71 -19.51 13.48
N VAL A 131 6.32 -18.36 12.92
CA VAL A 131 6.35 -18.09 11.48
C VAL A 131 7.65 -17.38 11.09
N ILE A 132 8.24 -17.80 9.98
CA ILE A 132 9.43 -17.23 9.37
C ILE A 132 9.03 -16.60 8.04
N ILE A 133 9.21 -15.28 7.95
CA ILE A 133 8.96 -14.50 6.75
C ILE A 133 10.30 -14.24 6.04
N GLY A 134 10.45 -14.82 4.85
CA GLY A 134 11.50 -14.52 3.90
C GLY A 134 11.22 -13.20 3.19
N VAL A 135 12.13 -12.24 3.24
CA VAL A 135 11.98 -10.94 2.58
C VAL A 135 12.99 -10.85 1.43
N PHE A 136 12.47 -10.78 0.20
CA PHE A 136 13.26 -10.70 -1.03
C PHE A 136 13.27 -9.26 -1.50
N ASP A 137 14.38 -8.56 -1.28
CA ASP A 137 14.43 -7.10 -1.40
C ASP A 137 15.88 -6.57 -1.48
N THR A 138 16.12 -5.30 -1.12
CA THR A 138 17.43 -4.62 -1.08
C THR A 138 18.29 -4.95 0.15
N GLY A 139 17.85 -5.88 1.00
CA GLY A 139 18.53 -6.30 2.23
C GLY A 139 17.86 -5.77 3.50
N ILE A 140 18.62 -5.66 4.59
CA ILE A 140 18.12 -5.09 5.86
C ILE A 140 19.12 -4.16 6.56
N TRP A 141 18.60 -3.16 7.29
CA TRP A 141 19.36 -2.40 8.28
C TRP A 141 19.11 -2.95 9.69
N PRO A 142 19.94 -3.89 10.18
CA PRO A 142 19.64 -4.71 11.36
C PRO A 142 19.58 -3.91 12.66
N GLU A 143 20.24 -2.75 12.75
CA GLU A 143 20.29 -1.93 13.96
C GLU A 143 18.99 -1.15 14.23
N ARG A 144 17.96 -1.24 13.36
CA ARG A 144 16.68 -0.54 13.60
C ARG A 144 15.92 -1.17 14.77
N ARG A 145 15.27 -0.33 15.58
CA ARG A 145 14.44 -0.74 16.73
C ARG A 145 13.35 -1.75 16.36
N SER A 146 12.83 -1.68 15.14
CA SER A 146 11.87 -2.62 14.58
C SER A 146 12.38 -4.07 14.52
N PHE A 147 13.69 -4.30 14.61
CA PHE A 147 14.31 -5.63 14.53
C PHE A 147 14.93 -6.09 15.85
N SER A 148 14.53 -5.47 16.96
CA SER A 148 14.89 -5.97 18.29
C SER A 148 14.32 -7.38 18.52
N ASP A 149 15.09 -8.22 19.20
CA ASP A 149 14.71 -9.58 19.56
C ASP A 149 14.28 -9.73 21.03
N LEU A 150 14.03 -8.61 21.70
CA LEU A 150 13.57 -8.55 23.07
C LEU A 150 12.27 -9.34 23.24
N ASN A 151 12.22 -10.21 24.25
CA ASN A 151 11.08 -11.07 24.58
C ASN A 151 10.64 -12.00 23.43
N LEU A 152 11.54 -12.34 22.50
CA LEU A 152 11.33 -13.45 21.57
C LEU A 152 11.95 -14.73 22.16
N GLY A 153 11.18 -15.82 22.07
CA GLY A 153 11.67 -17.16 22.38
C GLY A 153 12.79 -17.61 21.41
N PRO A 154 13.31 -18.83 21.60
CA PRO A 154 14.36 -19.38 20.74
C PRO A 154 13.94 -19.39 19.27
N VAL A 155 14.92 -19.43 18.37
CA VAL A 155 14.69 -19.60 16.92
C VAL A 155 14.04 -20.98 16.70
N PRO A 156 13.03 -21.10 15.81
CA PRO A 156 12.41 -22.39 15.51
C PRO A 156 13.44 -23.44 15.12
N LYS A 157 13.36 -24.65 15.71
CA LYS A 157 14.34 -25.74 15.50
C LYS A 157 14.43 -26.22 14.03
N ARG A 158 13.38 -25.97 13.25
CA ARG A 158 13.30 -26.30 11.82
C ARG A 158 14.07 -25.32 10.92
N TRP A 159 14.48 -24.16 11.44
CA TRP A 159 15.24 -23.18 10.68
C TRP A 159 16.62 -23.73 10.31
N ARG A 160 16.97 -23.66 9.02
CA ARG A 160 18.23 -24.17 8.47
C ARG A 160 19.10 -23.10 7.80
N GLY A 161 18.57 -21.88 7.67
CA GLY A 161 19.30 -20.80 7.01
C GLY A 161 20.44 -20.23 7.85
N THR A 162 21.27 -19.44 7.19
CA THR A 162 22.51 -18.90 7.74
C THR A 162 22.48 -17.37 7.83
N CYS A 163 23.43 -16.82 8.58
CA CYS A 163 23.68 -15.38 8.60
C CYS A 163 25.02 -15.12 7.89
N GLU A 164 24.95 -14.77 6.61
CA GLU A 164 26.11 -14.50 5.77
C GLU A 164 26.79 -13.20 6.20
N THR A 165 28.13 -13.21 6.18
CA THR A 165 28.95 -12.03 6.47
C THR A 165 29.34 -11.31 5.18
N GLY A 166 29.61 -10.02 5.27
CA GLY A 166 30.15 -9.23 4.16
C GLY A 166 30.47 -7.82 4.60
N VAL A 167 30.56 -6.90 3.64
CA VAL A 167 30.84 -5.47 3.92
C VAL A 167 29.84 -4.92 4.94
N ASN A 168 30.35 -4.44 6.08
CA ASN A 168 29.57 -3.89 7.19
C ASN A 168 28.45 -4.80 7.72
N PHE A 169 28.57 -6.11 7.56
CA PHE A 169 27.61 -7.09 8.06
C PHE A 169 28.34 -8.32 8.60
N SER A 170 28.13 -8.61 9.89
CA SER A 170 28.75 -9.73 10.60
C SER A 170 27.70 -10.69 11.13
N ILE A 171 28.12 -11.85 11.64
CA ILE A 171 27.21 -12.82 12.27
C ILE A 171 26.37 -12.20 13.40
N LYS A 172 26.90 -11.18 14.08
CA LYS A 172 26.22 -10.47 15.19
C LYS A 172 25.03 -9.62 14.74
N ASN A 173 24.88 -9.40 13.44
CA ASN A 173 23.76 -8.65 12.88
C ASN A 173 22.48 -9.50 12.76
N CYS A 174 22.59 -10.82 12.84
CA CYS A 174 21.44 -11.70 13.08
C CYS A 174 21.22 -11.91 14.58
N ASN A 175 19.97 -12.07 14.97
CA ASN A 175 19.51 -12.24 16.35
C ASN A 175 18.25 -13.12 16.36
N ARG A 176 17.49 -13.20 17.47
CA ARG A 176 16.25 -14.00 17.47
C ARG A 176 15.12 -13.37 16.64
N LYS A 177 15.27 -12.17 16.10
CA LYS A 177 14.31 -11.51 15.21
C LYS A 177 14.69 -11.67 13.74
N ILE A 178 15.90 -11.26 13.36
CA ILE A 178 16.51 -11.52 12.05
C ILE A 178 17.31 -12.81 12.20
N ILE A 179 16.70 -13.95 11.86
CA ILE A 179 17.27 -15.28 12.15
C ILE A 179 18.20 -15.77 11.05
N GLY A 180 18.15 -15.15 9.87
CA GLY A 180 19.12 -15.34 8.80
C GLY A 180 19.12 -14.18 7.83
N ALA A 181 20.23 -14.06 7.11
CA ALA A 181 20.47 -12.99 6.18
C ALA A 181 21.46 -13.47 5.11
N ARG A 182 21.07 -13.37 3.84
CA ARG A 182 21.83 -13.84 2.68
C ARG A 182 21.75 -12.79 1.58
N PHE A 183 22.71 -12.81 0.66
CA PHE A 183 22.69 -11.94 -0.51
C PHE A 183 23.10 -12.68 -1.77
N PHE A 184 22.53 -12.28 -2.91
CA PHE A 184 22.71 -12.91 -4.20
C PHE A 184 23.15 -11.84 -5.21
N SER A 185 24.38 -11.96 -5.70
CA SER A 185 25.01 -11.01 -6.62
C SER A 185 25.54 -11.66 -7.90
N LYS A 186 25.43 -12.99 -8.06
CA LYS A 186 26.10 -13.70 -9.15
C LYS A 186 25.50 -13.33 -10.51
N GLY A 187 24.18 -13.21 -10.58
CA GLY A 187 23.48 -12.73 -11.77
C GLY A 187 23.92 -11.31 -12.13
N HIS A 188 23.96 -10.44 -11.12
CA HIS A 188 24.40 -9.06 -11.29
C HIS A 188 25.87 -8.93 -11.75
N GLU A 189 26.78 -9.72 -11.17
CA GLU A 189 28.20 -9.74 -11.55
C GLU A 189 28.41 -10.23 -13.00
N ALA A 190 27.64 -11.23 -13.44
CA ALA A 190 27.65 -11.68 -14.83
C ALA A 190 27.03 -10.64 -15.79
N GLY A 191 25.97 -9.96 -15.35
CA GLY A 191 25.34 -8.86 -16.10
C GLY A 191 26.26 -7.66 -16.28
N ALA A 192 27.09 -7.35 -15.28
CA ALA A 192 28.10 -6.30 -15.36
C ALA A 192 29.11 -6.55 -16.48
N ALA A 193 29.58 -7.80 -16.62
CA ALA A 193 30.44 -8.23 -17.73
C ALA A 193 29.74 -8.13 -19.10
N SER A 194 28.41 -8.08 -19.11
CA SER A 194 27.56 -7.98 -20.30
C SER A 194 27.06 -6.56 -20.59
N GLY A 195 27.58 -5.54 -19.89
CA GLY A 195 27.28 -4.13 -20.15
C GLY A 195 26.12 -3.52 -19.36
N PHE A 196 25.50 -4.26 -18.42
CA PHE A 196 24.38 -3.76 -17.60
C PHE A 196 24.80 -2.88 -16.41
N GLY A 197 26.11 -2.62 -16.26
CA GLY A 197 26.66 -1.96 -15.07
C GLY A 197 26.77 -2.93 -13.89
N GLY A 198 27.80 -2.76 -13.06
CA GLY A 198 28.02 -3.58 -11.87
C GLY A 198 27.54 -2.92 -10.59
N ILE A 199 27.66 -3.65 -9.48
CA ILE A 199 27.37 -3.13 -8.14
C ILE A 199 28.35 -2.00 -7.85
N ASN A 200 27.82 -0.80 -7.60
CA ASN A 200 28.64 0.32 -7.18
C ASN A 200 28.94 0.23 -5.67
N GLU A 201 30.07 -0.38 -5.32
CA GLU A 201 30.50 -0.61 -3.93
C GLU A 201 30.74 0.67 -3.10
N THR A 202 30.73 1.86 -3.71
CA THR A 202 30.80 3.13 -2.97
C THR A 202 29.47 3.53 -2.31
N ILE A 203 28.35 3.04 -2.86
CA ILE A 203 27.00 3.34 -2.38
C ILE A 203 26.24 2.09 -1.95
N GLU A 204 26.88 0.92 -2.06
CA GLU A 204 26.31 -0.39 -1.75
C GLU A 204 27.21 -1.22 -0.85
N PHE A 205 26.62 -2.24 -0.23
CA PHE A 205 27.32 -3.22 0.59
C PHE A 205 27.17 -4.59 -0.05
N LYS A 206 28.29 -5.21 -0.44
CA LYS A 206 28.35 -6.63 -0.85
C LYS A 206 28.17 -7.54 0.37
N SER A 207 26.96 -7.51 0.91
CA SER A 207 26.49 -8.19 2.11
C SER A 207 24.96 -8.08 2.18
N PRO A 208 24.30 -8.73 3.15
CA PRO A 208 22.85 -8.56 3.36
C PRO A 208 22.42 -7.15 3.84
N ARG A 209 23.36 -6.22 4.07
CA ARG A 209 23.04 -4.86 4.52
C ARG A 209 22.30 -4.08 3.42
N ASP A 210 21.26 -3.38 3.84
CA ASP A 210 20.47 -2.48 2.99
C ASP A 210 21.15 -1.12 2.82
N ALA A 211 21.36 -0.68 1.58
CA ALA A 211 21.85 0.65 1.25
C ALA A 211 20.76 1.56 0.64
N ASP A 212 19.61 0.99 0.27
CA ASP A 212 18.50 1.69 -0.37
C ASP A 212 17.44 2.13 0.66
N GLY A 213 16.99 1.20 1.49
CA GLY A 213 15.96 1.40 2.51
C GLY A 213 14.65 0.67 2.22
N HIS A 214 14.39 0.27 0.96
CA HIS A 214 13.18 -0.43 0.58
C HIS A 214 13.00 -1.75 1.36
N GLY A 215 14.03 -2.60 1.41
CA GLY A 215 14.00 -3.87 2.15
C GLY A 215 13.81 -3.70 3.66
N THR A 216 14.48 -2.71 4.26
CA THR A 216 14.27 -2.35 5.66
C THR A 216 12.82 -1.93 5.92
N HIS A 217 12.24 -1.13 5.03
CA HIS A 217 10.87 -0.65 5.16
C HIS A 217 9.86 -1.80 5.01
N THR A 218 9.99 -2.64 3.97
CA THR A 218 9.10 -3.78 3.71
C THR A 218 9.17 -4.82 4.83
N ALA A 219 10.38 -5.18 5.28
CA ALA A 219 10.58 -6.09 6.42
C ALA A 219 9.94 -5.55 7.71
N SER A 220 10.06 -4.25 7.98
CA SER A 220 9.44 -3.63 9.16
C SER A 220 7.91 -3.55 9.06
N THR A 221 7.36 -3.45 7.86
CA THR A 221 5.91 -3.48 7.61
C THR A 221 5.35 -4.89 7.81
N ALA A 222 6.06 -5.91 7.32
CA ALA A 222 5.66 -7.31 7.48
C ALA A 222 5.74 -7.74 8.96
N ALA A 223 6.88 -7.51 9.61
CA ALA A 223 7.15 -8.08 10.92
C ALA A 223 7.84 -7.12 11.91
N GLY A 224 7.86 -5.81 11.73
CA GLY A 224 8.50 -4.90 12.69
C GLY A 224 7.99 -5.09 14.13
N ARG A 225 8.90 -5.10 15.11
CA ARG A 225 8.57 -5.00 16.53
C ARG A 225 8.00 -3.63 16.86
N HIS A 226 7.41 -3.54 18.05
CA HIS A 226 6.92 -2.31 18.62
C HIS A 226 8.06 -1.29 18.77
N ALA A 227 8.11 -0.33 17.85
CA ALA A 227 9.00 0.81 17.90
C ALA A 227 8.21 2.01 18.42
N PHE A 228 8.32 2.24 19.73
CA PHE A 228 7.65 3.35 20.43
C PHE A 228 8.19 4.71 19.96
N ARG A 229 7.34 5.75 19.97
CA ARG A 229 7.74 7.12 19.56
C ARG A 229 8.32 7.12 18.14
N ALA A 230 7.70 6.37 17.24
CA ALA A 230 8.00 6.43 15.82
C ALA A 230 7.24 7.60 15.20
N SER A 231 7.92 8.37 14.36
CA SER A 231 7.37 9.43 13.52
C SER A 231 8.33 9.69 12.37
N MET A 232 7.84 10.36 11.32
CA MET A 232 8.66 10.90 10.25
C MET A 232 8.54 12.42 10.31
N GLU A 233 9.57 13.12 10.78
CA GLU A 233 9.53 14.59 10.99
C GLU A 233 8.28 15.06 11.76
N GLY A 234 7.86 14.29 12.78
CA GLY A 234 6.66 14.56 13.57
C GLY A 234 5.35 14.04 12.96
N TYR A 235 5.32 13.65 11.69
CA TYR A 235 4.16 13.03 11.06
C TYR A 235 3.96 11.58 11.50
N ALA A 236 2.70 11.15 11.52
CA ALA A 236 2.24 9.82 11.92
C ALA A 236 2.79 9.32 13.28
N PRO A 237 2.79 10.15 14.34
CA PRO A 237 3.40 9.78 15.61
C PRO A 237 2.68 8.58 16.23
N GLY A 238 3.43 7.64 16.79
CA GLY A 238 2.84 6.52 17.51
C GLY A 238 3.81 5.37 17.75
N ILE A 239 3.24 4.16 17.76
CA ILE A 239 4.00 2.92 17.89
C ILE A 239 3.98 2.24 16.52
N ALA A 240 5.11 2.28 15.82
CA ALA A 240 5.26 1.51 14.58
C ALA A 240 5.39 0.02 14.93
N LYS A 241 4.68 -0.83 14.19
CA LYS A 241 4.73 -2.30 14.32
C LYS A 241 4.27 -2.92 13.02
N GLY A 242 4.84 -4.08 12.69
CA GLY A 242 4.45 -4.84 11.51
C GLY A 242 3.12 -5.57 11.70
N VAL A 243 2.68 -6.20 10.62
CA VAL A 243 1.48 -7.05 10.61
C VAL A 243 1.63 -8.26 11.51
N ALA A 244 2.81 -8.89 11.58
CA ALA A 244 3.11 -10.02 12.46
C ALA A 244 4.33 -9.72 13.36
N PRO A 245 4.17 -8.99 14.47
CA PRO A 245 5.29 -8.52 15.27
C PRO A 245 6.20 -9.63 15.82
N LYS A 246 5.68 -10.81 16.17
CA LYS A 246 6.50 -11.92 16.70
C LYS A 246 7.11 -12.84 15.62
N ALA A 247 6.69 -12.72 14.36
CA ALA A 247 7.27 -13.50 13.26
C ALA A 247 8.78 -13.27 13.12
N ARG A 248 9.51 -14.28 12.67
CA ARG A 248 10.95 -14.20 12.40
C ARG A 248 11.18 -13.68 10.99
N LEU A 249 12.30 -13.02 10.77
CA LEU A 249 12.72 -12.51 9.47
C LEU A 249 13.92 -13.29 8.96
N ALA A 250 13.84 -13.74 7.71
CA ALA A 250 14.95 -14.26 6.93
C ALA A 250 15.14 -13.33 5.72
N ILE A 251 16.32 -12.73 5.58
CA ILE A 251 16.57 -11.68 4.59
C ILE A 251 17.31 -12.26 3.40
N TYR A 252 16.78 -12.02 2.20
CA TYR A 252 17.37 -12.44 0.94
C TYR A 252 17.55 -11.19 0.07
N LYS A 253 18.76 -10.62 0.09
CA LYS A 253 19.08 -9.45 -0.73
C LYS A 253 19.30 -9.91 -2.18
N VAL A 254 18.39 -9.52 -3.06
CA VAL A 254 18.42 -9.84 -4.51
C VAL A 254 18.39 -8.59 -5.39
N CYS A 255 18.20 -7.42 -4.76
CA CYS A 255 18.20 -6.12 -5.40
C CYS A 255 19.39 -5.28 -4.92
N TRP A 256 19.94 -4.52 -5.85
CA TRP A 256 21.09 -3.66 -5.65
C TRP A 256 20.72 -2.22 -6.01
N LYS A 257 21.07 -1.28 -5.14
CA LYS A 257 20.74 0.14 -5.30
C LYS A 257 21.21 0.67 -6.65
N ASN A 258 20.30 1.30 -7.39
CA ASN A 258 20.50 1.81 -8.76
C ASN A 258 20.90 0.77 -9.81
N ALA A 259 20.90 -0.52 -9.47
CA ALA A 259 21.36 -1.60 -10.34
C ALA A 259 20.29 -2.70 -10.54
N GLY A 260 19.15 -2.58 -9.84
CA GLY A 260 17.99 -3.43 -10.02
C GLY A 260 18.15 -4.83 -9.40
N CYS A 261 17.31 -5.75 -9.83
CA CYS A 261 17.25 -7.11 -9.32
C CYS A 261 17.30 -8.06 -10.52
N PHE A 262 18.24 -9.00 -10.52
CA PHE A 262 18.37 -9.98 -11.59
C PHE A 262 17.50 -11.20 -11.30
N ASP A 263 16.77 -11.67 -12.31
CA ASP A 263 15.88 -12.83 -12.19
C ASP A 263 16.59 -14.11 -11.73
N SER A 264 17.84 -14.29 -12.16
CA SER A 264 18.68 -15.42 -11.73
C SER A 264 18.99 -15.37 -10.24
N ASP A 265 19.27 -14.18 -9.70
CA ASP A 265 19.49 -13.98 -8.25
C ASP A 265 18.18 -14.14 -7.47
N ILE A 266 17.04 -13.73 -8.04
CA ILE A 266 15.71 -13.95 -7.45
C ILE A 266 15.38 -15.45 -7.35
N LEU A 267 15.58 -16.22 -8.42
CA LEU A 267 15.35 -17.67 -8.42
C LEU A 267 16.29 -18.39 -7.44
N ALA A 268 17.56 -17.99 -7.37
CA ALA A 268 18.51 -18.53 -6.40
C ALA A 268 18.07 -18.27 -4.95
N ALA A 269 17.45 -17.10 -4.69
CA ALA A 269 16.87 -16.80 -3.39
C ALA A 269 15.63 -17.65 -3.09
N PHE A 270 14.78 -17.95 -4.07
CA PHE A 270 13.65 -18.88 -3.90
C PHE A 270 14.12 -20.26 -3.45
N ASP A 271 15.13 -20.82 -4.14
CA ASP A 271 15.72 -22.11 -3.78
C ASP A 271 16.35 -22.08 -2.38
N ALA A 272 17.07 -21.01 -2.05
CA ALA A 272 17.65 -20.83 -0.72
C ALA A 272 16.56 -20.78 0.36
N ALA A 273 15.51 -19.96 0.17
CA ALA A 273 14.41 -19.83 1.12
C ALA A 273 13.65 -21.15 1.31
N ALA A 274 13.47 -21.93 0.23
CA ALA A 274 12.94 -23.29 0.25
C ALA A 274 13.69 -24.19 1.22
N ASN A 275 15.01 -24.26 1.05
CA ASN A 275 15.89 -25.13 1.83
C ASN A 275 16.08 -24.64 3.28
N ASP A 276 16.02 -23.32 3.49
CA ASP A 276 16.21 -22.71 4.81
C ASP A 276 15.00 -22.92 5.74
N GLY A 277 13.83 -23.28 5.19
CA GLY A 277 12.60 -23.54 5.96
C GLY A 277 11.77 -22.28 6.24
N VAL A 278 11.78 -21.32 5.31
CA VAL A 278 10.88 -20.14 5.33
C VAL A 278 9.42 -20.60 5.16
N ASP A 279 8.45 -19.95 5.82
CA ASP A 279 7.02 -20.29 5.63
C ASP A 279 6.33 -19.35 4.65
N ILE A 280 6.73 -18.08 4.66
CA ILE A 280 6.10 -17.03 3.88
C ILE A 280 7.16 -16.23 3.17
N ILE A 281 7.03 -16.08 1.86
CA ILE A 281 7.88 -15.16 1.09
C ILE A 281 7.10 -13.86 0.89
N SER A 282 7.74 -12.75 1.26
CA SER A 282 7.33 -11.38 0.98
C SER A 282 8.29 -10.82 -0.05
N ILE A 283 7.81 -10.63 -1.27
CA ILE A 283 8.57 -10.06 -2.38
C ILE A 283 7.84 -8.82 -2.90
N SER A 284 8.54 -7.69 -2.86
CA SER A 284 8.04 -6.38 -3.29
C SER A 284 8.82 -5.89 -4.52
N ILE A 285 8.99 -6.80 -5.48
CA ILE A 285 9.74 -6.64 -6.72
C ILE A 285 8.79 -6.97 -7.87
N GLY A 286 8.90 -6.27 -8.99
CA GLY A 286 8.13 -6.56 -10.20
C GLY A 286 8.84 -6.03 -11.44
N GLY A 287 8.40 -6.49 -12.62
CA GLY A 287 8.95 -6.06 -13.90
C GLY A 287 8.86 -4.55 -14.11
N SER A 288 9.92 -3.98 -14.69
CA SER A 288 10.17 -2.54 -14.80
C SER A 288 9.55 -1.87 -16.05
N ASP A 289 8.99 -2.64 -16.97
CA ASP A 289 8.52 -2.17 -18.28
C ASP A 289 6.98 -2.16 -18.43
N GLY A 290 6.25 -2.57 -17.38
CA GLY A 290 4.79 -2.67 -17.43
C GLY A 290 4.28 -3.80 -18.33
N ILE A 291 5.18 -4.61 -18.92
CA ILE A 291 4.87 -5.77 -19.72
C ILE A 291 4.82 -6.97 -18.77
N SER A 292 3.65 -7.57 -18.64
CA SER A 292 3.55 -8.85 -17.93
C SER A 292 4.03 -9.97 -18.85
N SER A 293 5.14 -10.61 -18.50
CA SER A 293 5.51 -11.89 -19.08
C SER A 293 4.42 -12.94 -18.79
N PRO A 294 4.16 -13.88 -19.71
CA PRO A 294 3.39 -15.07 -19.39
C PRO A 294 3.99 -15.80 -18.19
N TYR A 295 3.15 -16.40 -17.32
CA TYR A 295 3.63 -16.98 -16.06
C TYR A 295 4.73 -18.04 -16.19
N TYR A 296 4.79 -18.77 -17.31
CA TYR A 296 5.80 -19.78 -17.56
C TYR A 296 7.16 -19.20 -18.02
N LEU A 297 7.25 -17.88 -18.22
CA LEU A 297 8.47 -17.13 -18.52
C LEU A 297 8.78 -16.07 -17.45
N ASP A 298 7.93 -15.94 -16.42
CA ASP A 298 8.13 -15.01 -15.30
C ASP A 298 8.86 -15.75 -14.16
N PRO A 299 10.14 -15.43 -13.87
CA PRO A 299 10.92 -16.11 -12.85
C PRO A 299 10.34 -15.97 -11.44
N ILE A 300 9.67 -14.85 -11.13
CA ILE A 300 8.97 -14.69 -9.85
C ILE A 300 7.78 -15.65 -9.80
N ALA A 301 7.00 -15.79 -10.88
CA ALA A 301 5.88 -16.73 -10.94
C ALA A 301 6.33 -18.19 -10.88
N ILE A 302 7.44 -18.54 -11.56
CA ILE A 302 8.02 -19.89 -11.55
C ILE A 302 8.54 -20.23 -10.15
N GLY A 303 9.35 -19.36 -9.54
CA GLY A 303 9.87 -19.56 -8.19
C GLY A 303 8.76 -19.63 -7.14
N ALA A 304 7.76 -18.77 -7.25
CA ALA A 304 6.54 -18.80 -6.45
C ALA A 304 5.79 -20.14 -6.52
N TYR A 305 5.60 -20.66 -7.74
CA TYR A 305 4.91 -21.92 -7.96
C TYR A 305 5.73 -23.10 -7.44
N GLY A 306 7.06 -23.12 -7.67
CA GLY A 306 7.97 -24.11 -7.13
C GLY A 306 7.94 -24.16 -5.60
N ALA A 307 8.07 -23.01 -4.94
CA ALA A 307 7.97 -22.90 -3.49
C ALA A 307 6.62 -23.43 -2.97
N ARG A 308 5.51 -23.15 -3.67
CA ARG A 308 4.19 -23.68 -3.28
C ARG A 308 4.11 -25.21 -3.37
N LEU A 309 4.75 -25.83 -4.36
CA LEU A 309 4.71 -27.27 -4.60
C LEU A 309 5.53 -28.08 -3.58
N GLU A 310 6.65 -27.53 -3.10
CA GLU A 310 7.47 -28.11 -2.02
C GLU A 310 6.73 -28.21 -0.66
N GLY A 311 5.46 -27.79 -0.61
CA GLY A 311 4.57 -28.01 0.55
C GLY A 311 4.82 -27.11 1.76
N ASN A 312 5.88 -26.31 1.73
CA ASN A 312 6.35 -25.54 2.88
C ASN A 312 5.96 -24.04 2.88
N PHE A 313 5.30 -23.54 1.83
CA PHE A 313 5.15 -22.10 1.61
C PHE A 313 3.72 -21.58 1.46
N ARG A 314 3.46 -20.39 2.03
CA ARG A 314 2.36 -19.49 1.67
C ARG A 314 2.95 -18.17 1.15
N LEU A 315 2.79 -17.88 -0.13
CA LEU A 315 3.37 -16.68 -0.75
C LEU A 315 2.50 -15.44 -0.58
N PHE A 316 3.10 -14.30 -0.23
CA PHE A 316 2.49 -12.97 -0.33
C PHE A 316 3.27 -12.09 -1.31
N LEU A 317 2.66 -11.81 -2.46
CA LEU A 317 3.17 -10.88 -3.47
C LEU A 317 2.58 -9.49 -3.19
N SER A 318 3.43 -8.49 -2.93
CA SER A 318 2.99 -7.09 -2.89
C SER A 318 3.21 -6.47 -4.27
N TRP A 319 2.23 -6.64 -5.16
CA TRP A 319 2.23 -6.03 -6.47
C TRP A 319 1.61 -4.62 -6.42
N LYS A 320 2.37 -3.57 -6.78
CA LYS A 320 1.76 -2.26 -7.08
C LYS A 320 1.30 -2.24 -8.55
N ARG A 321 0.02 -2.50 -8.79
CA ARG A 321 -0.72 -1.99 -9.96
C ARG A 321 -2.07 -1.49 -9.49
N GLY A 322 -2.45 -0.30 -9.94
CA GLY A 322 -3.81 0.21 -9.81
C GLY A 322 -4.81 -0.77 -10.44
N ALA A 323 -6.04 -0.74 -9.94
CA ALA A 323 -7.12 -1.68 -10.26
C ALA A 323 -7.19 -2.05 -11.76
N GLN A 324 -6.70 -3.25 -12.11
CA GLN A 324 -7.09 -3.94 -13.34
C GLN A 324 -8.02 -5.08 -12.95
N ARG A 325 -9.20 -5.06 -13.58
CA ARG A 325 -10.29 -6.04 -13.44
C ARG A 325 -9.74 -7.45 -13.69
N VAL A 326 -9.65 -8.27 -12.65
CA VAL A 326 -9.51 -9.71 -12.81
C VAL A 326 -10.92 -10.25 -13.05
N VAL A 327 -11.28 -10.44 -14.32
CA VAL A 327 -12.42 -11.28 -14.68
C VAL A 327 -12.00 -12.72 -14.42
N SER A 328 -12.45 -13.29 -13.30
CA SER A 328 -12.40 -14.73 -13.11
C SER A 328 -13.49 -15.36 -13.99
N ASP A 329 -13.11 -15.88 -15.15
CA ASP A 329 -13.95 -16.89 -15.80
C ASP A 329 -13.09 -17.92 -16.55
N LYS A 330 -13.58 -19.16 -16.52
CA LYS A 330 -13.08 -20.41 -17.13
C LYS A 330 -12.09 -21.26 -16.33
N SER A 331 -12.54 -21.75 -15.17
CA SER A 331 -12.21 -23.10 -14.70
C SER A 331 -13.38 -24.07 -14.95
N ARG A 332 -13.83 -24.20 -16.21
CA ARG A 332 -14.80 -25.23 -16.63
C ARG A 332 -14.60 -25.59 -18.11
N SER A 333 -13.50 -26.30 -18.43
CA SER A 333 -13.40 -26.99 -19.74
C SER A 333 -12.37 -28.12 -19.81
N LEU A 334 -11.52 -28.37 -18.80
CA LEU A 334 -10.46 -29.38 -18.91
C LEU A 334 -10.78 -30.73 -18.25
N ALA A 335 -11.96 -30.87 -17.63
CA ALA A 335 -12.37 -32.13 -16.99
C ALA A 335 -13.05 -33.15 -17.94
N HIS A 336 -13.33 -32.80 -19.20
CA HIS A 336 -14.12 -33.68 -20.08
C HIS A 336 -13.35 -34.45 -21.16
N HIS A 337 -12.02 -34.29 -21.27
CA HIS A 337 -11.25 -34.91 -22.37
C HIS A 337 -10.31 -36.07 -22.00
N ARG A 338 -10.36 -36.60 -20.76
CA ARG A 338 -9.55 -37.77 -20.32
C ARG A 338 -10.38 -38.98 -19.86
N ARG A 339 -11.43 -39.34 -20.60
CA ARG A 339 -12.11 -40.64 -20.48
C ARG A 339 -12.61 -41.17 -21.83
N ARG A 340 -11.72 -41.32 -22.82
CA ARG A 340 -11.87 -42.25 -23.96
C ARG A 340 -10.51 -42.45 -24.63
N ARG A 341 -9.72 -43.39 -24.12
CA ARG A 341 -8.67 -44.16 -24.81
C ARG A 341 -8.13 -45.17 -23.80
N TYR A 342 -8.87 -46.25 -23.62
CA TYR A 342 -8.46 -47.59 -23.20
C TYR A 342 -9.74 -48.43 -23.21
N ASN A 343 -10.02 -48.98 -24.39
CA ASN A 343 -10.70 -50.24 -24.69
C ASN A 343 -10.61 -50.41 -26.20
#